data_AF-A0A7Y7PMC7-F1
#
_entry.id   AF-A0A7Y7PMC7-F1
#
_cell.length_a   1.000
_cell.length_b   1.000
_cell.length_c   1.000
_cell.angle_alpha   90.00
_cell.angle_beta   90.00
_cell.angle_gamma   90.00
#
_symmetry.space_group_name_H-M   'P 1'
#
loop_
_entity.id
_entity.type
_entity.pdbx_description
1 polymer ?
#
loop_
_entity_poly.entity_id
_entity_poly.type
_entity_poly.pdbx_seq_one_letter_code
_entity_poly.pdbx_strand_id
1 'polypeptide(L)'
;MKKLLLTLLIVLLCQNLSPAWGTFAHRTVTQLAVYALPSAMRDYYFRNMPALVNGSGSSDEARERDIAESPRHFISMDHYGSDPFGTVPKEWEKAVAKYTADTLRKYGTLPWAIMDTKSKLTAAFRSADTTAILTLSSELSHLVADAYVPLRTTENYDGQLSKQEGMLALWESKLPERHIGKYKLKNESARPLKDPLGDVWQVLQESYGFLGATFDLEADITRKYTPQTKYVFSHKYGETRRAYSDAFADSYHDKVGGMIAFRLKLAPTLVASMWLTAWKDAGSPDLNKLLKRPVSKDEQDQLDNQLSAWKENVLVDQKGLLALEPMKAAVRPDLINAARAMPTLSADVEARPATPAAATAPATMPAAAPAVPVTKVKTKVKPADGPTVKEKTKPAAKPAAKPKTKAKSDDGWGSPAGSGW
;
A
#
# COMPACT_ATOMS: atom_id res chain seq x y z
N MET A 1 30.81 12.35 22.92
CA MET A 1 29.92 11.23 23.33
C MET A 1 28.46 11.49 22.99
N LYS A 2 27.69 12.32 23.72
CA LYS A 2 26.23 12.51 23.49
C LYS A 2 25.85 12.81 22.01
N LYS A 3 26.62 13.67 21.32
CA LYS A 3 26.41 13.94 19.88
C LYS A 3 26.63 12.71 18.99
N LEU A 4 27.67 11.91 19.23
CA LEU A 4 27.89 10.64 18.50
C LEU A 4 26.79 9.61 18.77
N LEU A 5 26.32 9.50 20.02
CA LEU A 5 25.18 8.62 20.33
C LEU A 5 23.92 9.08 19.59
N LEU A 6 23.67 10.39 19.50
CA LEU A 6 22.53 10.92 18.77
C LEU A 6 22.64 10.65 17.26
N THR A 7 23.82 10.83 16.67
CA THR A 7 24.06 10.48 15.25
C THR A 7 23.90 8.98 15.00
N LEU A 8 24.43 8.13 15.88
CA LEU A 8 24.28 6.67 15.79
C LEU A 8 22.81 6.25 15.95
N LEU A 9 22.07 6.88 16.87
CA LEU A 9 20.65 6.63 17.08
C LEU A 9 19.82 7.07 15.87
N ILE A 10 20.14 8.21 15.23
CA ILE A 10 19.49 8.66 14.00
C ILE A 10 19.79 7.68 12.85
N VAL A 11 21.03 7.24 12.68
CA VAL A 11 21.42 6.26 11.66
C VAL A 11 20.75 4.88 11.89
N LEU A 12 20.54 4.48 13.15
CA LEU A 12 19.82 3.26 13.52
C LEU A 12 18.28 3.40 13.42
N LEU A 13 17.74 4.61 13.53
CA LEU A 13 16.30 4.91 13.36
C LEU A 13 15.92 5.13 11.89
N CYS A 14 16.86 5.48 11.02
CA CYS A 14 16.66 5.60 9.57
C CYS A 14 16.67 4.24 8.84
N GLN A 15 16.06 3.21 9.44
CA GLN A 15 15.78 1.96 8.74
C GLN A 15 14.45 2.09 7.97
N ASN A 16 14.50 1.81 6.66
CA ASN A 16 13.36 1.61 5.76
C ASN A 16 12.64 2.83 5.15
N LEU A 17 13.42 3.83 4.68
CA LEU A 17 13.07 4.51 3.42
C LEU A 17 13.53 3.63 2.24
N SER A 18 12.87 2.48 2.07
CA SER A 18 12.96 1.72 0.82
C SER A 18 12.08 2.44 -0.21
N PRO A 19 12.60 2.81 -1.39
CA PRO A 19 11.85 3.58 -2.37
C PRO A 19 10.61 2.83 -2.84
N ALA A 20 9.67 3.56 -3.43
CA ALA A 20 8.60 3.02 -4.25
C ALA A 20 9.05 1.77 -5.01
N TRP A 21 8.20 0.75 -4.93
CA TRP A 21 8.15 -0.37 -5.86
C TRP A 21 8.51 0.07 -7.27
N GLY A 22 9.11 -0.82 -8.05
CA GLY A 22 9.40 -0.60 -9.47
C GLY A 22 8.17 -0.18 -10.24
N THR A 23 7.88 1.13 -10.24
CA THR A 23 6.59 1.71 -10.62
C THR A 23 6.26 1.35 -12.06
N PHE A 24 7.31 1.21 -12.88
CA PHE A 24 7.29 0.64 -14.22
C PHE A 24 6.59 -0.73 -14.32
N ALA A 25 6.92 -1.69 -13.44
CA ALA A 25 6.37 -3.04 -13.45
C ALA A 25 4.88 -3.05 -13.07
N HIS A 26 4.46 -2.37 -12.00
CA HIS A 26 3.04 -2.31 -11.59
C HIS A 26 2.18 -1.59 -12.62
N ARG A 27 2.68 -0.48 -13.20
CA ARG A 27 2.03 0.22 -14.32
C ARG A 27 1.82 -0.73 -15.51
N THR A 28 2.85 -1.52 -15.85
CA THR A 28 2.79 -2.52 -16.92
C THR A 28 1.77 -3.62 -16.59
N VAL A 29 1.83 -4.23 -15.40
CA VAL A 29 0.90 -5.30 -14.98
C VAL A 29 -0.55 -4.83 -15.02
N THR A 30 -0.82 -3.63 -14.50
CA THR A 30 -2.17 -3.04 -14.46
C THR A 30 -2.72 -2.78 -15.86
N GLN A 31 -1.90 -2.25 -16.77
CA GLN A 31 -2.29 -2.05 -18.17
C GLN A 31 -2.61 -3.39 -18.87
N LEU A 32 -1.76 -4.40 -18.72
CA LEU A 32 -1.95 -5.72 -19.30
C LEU A 32 -3.19 -6.45 -18.72
N ALA A 33 -3.50 -6.21 -17.44
CA ALA A 33 -4.68 -6.76 -16.78
C ALA A 33 -5.98 -6.19 -17.37
N VAL A 34 -6.00 -4.92 -17.79
CA VAL A 34 -7.16 -4.33 -18.47
C VAL A 34 -7.44 -5.05 -19.80
N TYR A 35 -6.41 -5.38 -20.59
CA TYR A 35 -6.58 -6.12 -21.84
C TYR A 35 -7.13 -7.55 -21.64
N ALA A 36 -6.81 -8.18 -20.51
CA ALA A 36 -7.24 -9.52 -20.15
C ALA A 36 -8.72 -9.61 -19.72
N LEU A 37 -9.37 -8.49 -19.38
CA LEU A 37 -10.77 -8.48 -18.96
C LEU A 37 -11.73 -8.89 -20.09
N PRO A 38 -12.90 -9.49 -19.78
CA PRO A 38 -13.97 -9.69 -20.75
C PRO A 38 -14.57 -8.35 -21.21
N SER A 39 -15.16 -8.32 -22.41
CA SER A 39 -15.76 -7.10 -22.99
C SER A 39 -16.75 -6.40 -22.04
N ALA A 40 -17.57 -7.16 -21.31
CA ALA A 40 -18.52 -6.63 -20.32
C ALA A 40 -17.90 -5.76 -19.21
N MET A 41 -16.58 -5.83 -18.99
CA MET A 41 -15.85 -4.95 -18.07
C MET A 41 -14.82 -4.06 -18.78
N ARG A 42 -14.29 -4.52 -19.92
CA ARG A 42 -13.09 -3.96 -20.55
C ARG A 42 -13.25 -2.48 -20.89
N ASP A 43 -14.39 -2.05 -21.42
CA ASP A 43 -14.58 -0.68 -21.89
C ASP A 43 -14.50 0.34 -20.75
N TYR A 44 -15.10 0.00 -19.60
CA TYR A 44 -15.00 0.80 -18.38
C TYR A 44 -13.56 0.87 -17.85
N TYR A 45 -12.87 -0.26 -17.81
CA TYR A 45 -11.47 -0.31 -17.35
C TYR A 45 -10.51 0.36 -18.33
N PHE A 46 -10.77 0.29 -19.65
CA PHE A 46 -9.96 0.91 -20.69
C PHE A 46 -10.02 2.43 -20.62
N ARG A 47 -11.22 3.02 -20.55
CA ARG A 47 -11.36 4.47 -20.41
C ARG A 47 -10.68 5.01 -19.15
N ASN A 48 -10.71 4.25 -18.06
CA ASN A 48 -10.08 4.64 -16.80
C ASN A 48 -8.64 4.13 -16.64
N MET A 49 -8.07 3.47 -17.67
CA MET A 49 -6.74 2.85 -17.60
C MET A 49 -5.63 3.83 -17.17
N PRO A 50 -5.57 5.10 -17.64
CA PRO A 50 -4.55 6.03 -17.17
C PRO A 50 -4.63 6.31 -15.66
N ALA A 51 -5.84 6.35 -15.09
CA ALA A 51 -6.03 6.52 -13.65
C ALA A 51 -5.61 5.26 -12.89
N LEU A 52 -6.03 4.08 -13.35
CA LEU A 52 -5.66 2.78 -12.77
C LEU A 52 -4.14 2.57 -12.76
N VAL A 53 -3.50 2.81 -13.90
CA VAL A 53 -2.05 2.67 -14.08
C VAL A 53 -1.30 3.64 -13.18
N ASN A 54 -1.69 4.92 -13.13
CA ASN A 54 -1.04 5.89 -12.24
C ASN A 54 -1.25 5.57 -10.74
N GLY A 55 -2.42 5.05 -10.35
CA GLY A 55 -2.67 4.59 -8.98
C GLY A 55 -1.87 3.32 -8.60
N SER A 56 -1.66 2.42 -9.56
CA SER A 56 -1.01 1.13 -9.31
C SER A 56 0.47 1.19 -8.92
N GLY A 57 1.15 2.33 -9.13
CA GLY A 57 2.54 2.49 -8.70
C GLY A 57 2.71 2.56 -7.17
N SER A 58 1.61 2.79 -6.43
CA SER A 58 1.54 3.21 -5.02
C SER A 58 2.50 4.36 -4.70
N SER A 59 1.98 5.59 -4.54
CA SER A 59 2.83 6.70 -4.11
C SER A 59 3.41 6.41 -2.73
N ASP A 60 4.71 6.72 -2.56
CA ASP A 60 5.40 6.64 -1.26
C ASP A 60 4.59 7.33 -0.15
N GLU A 61 3.90 8.42 -0.51
CA GLU A 61 2.96 9.16 0.33
C GLU A 61 1.92 8.30 1.07
N ALA A 62 1.45 7.17 0.50
CA ALA A 62 0.51 6.30 1.19
C ALA A 62 1.18 5.58 2.38
N ARG A 63 2.40 5.09 2.16
CA ARG A 63 3.25 4.43 3.17
C ARG A 63 3.82 5.43 4.19
N GLU A 64 4.03 6.68 3.78
CA GLU A 64 4.40 7.79 4.67
C GLU A 64 3.23 8.26 5.55
N ARG A 65 1.98 8.20 5.05
CA ARG A 65 0.77 8.60 5.78
C ARG A 65 0.27 7.53 6.76
N ASP A 66 0.45 6.24 6.47
CA ASP A 66 0.02 5.16 7.35
C ASP A 66 1.10 4.07 7.53
N ILE A 67 1.58 3.93 8.76
CA ILE A 67 2.54 2.88 9.18
C ILE A 67 1.93 1.48 9.01
N ALA A 68 0.61 1.34 9.12
CA ALA A 68 -0.10 0.08 8.94
C ALA A 68 -0.18 -0.38 7.47
N GLU A 69 0.16 0.49 6.50
CA GLU A 69 0.22 0.15 5.08
C GLU A 69 1.43 -0.72 4.76
N SER A 70 2.61 -0.42 5.33
CA SER A 70 3.86 -1.08 4.95
C SER A 70 3.82 -2.62 5.02
N PRO A 71 3.25 -3.26 6.06
CA PRO A 71 3.08 -4.72 6.14
C PRO A 71 2.25 -5.36 5.02
N ARG A 72 1.34 -4.62 4.39
CA ARG A 72 0.40 -5.16 3.40
C ARG A 72 1.08 -5.62 2.12
N HIS A 73 2.33 -5.23 1.90
CA HIS A 73 3.10 -5.39 0.67
C HIS A 73 4.08 -6.56 0.67
N PHE A 74 4.15 -7.36 1.74
CA PHE A 74 5.04 -8.52 1.82
C PHE A 74 4.49 -9.59 2.76
N ILE A 75 5.13 -10.75 2.79
CA ILE A 75 5.01 -11.74 3.87
C ILE A 75 6.32 -12.52 3.97
N SER A 76 7.12 -12.28 5.01
CA SER A 76 8.41 -12.96 5.22
C SER A 76 8.17 -14.41 5.64
N MET A 77 8.08 -15.31 4.66
CA MET A 77 7.70 -16.70 4.88
C MET A 77 8.79 -17.49 5.61
N ASP A 78 10.06 -17.17 5.33
CA ASP A 78 11.24 -17.69 6.03
C ASP A 78 11.21 -17.45 7.55
N HIS A 79 10.52 -16.41 8.03
CA HIS A 79 10.32 -16.17 9.45
C HIS A 79 9.57 -17.31 10.15
N TYR A 80 8.63 -17.98 9.46
CA TYR A 80 7.72 -18.95 10.07
C TYR A 80 8.29 -20.39 10.14
N GLY A 81 9.55 -20.59 9.75
CA GLY A 81 10.29 -21.84 9.89
C GLY A 81 10.69 -22.47 8.56
N SER A 82 11.18 -23.71 8.61
CA SER A 82 11.70 -24.43 7.44
C SER A 82 10.64 -24.93 6.46
N ASP A 83 9.40 -25.13 6.92
CA ASP A 83 8.22 -25.38 6.08
C ASP A 83 7.11 -24.37 6.43
N PRO A 84 7.18 -23.14 5.91
CA PRO A 84 6.21 -22.12 6.25
C PRO A 84 4.88 -22.31 5.51
N PHE A 85 4.86 -23.03 4.37
CA PHE A 85 3.63 -23.29 3.61
C PHE A 85 2.81 -24.46 4.16
N GLY A 86 3.44 -25.43 4.83
CA GLY A 86 2.75 -26.45 5.63
C GLY A 86 2.34 -25.97 7.03
N THR A 87 2.98 -24.92 7.57
CA THR A 87 2.75 -24.48 8.96
C THR A 87 1.96 -23.18 9.14
N VAL A 88 2.01 -22.22 8.21
CA VAL A 88 1.23 -20.97 8.32
C VAL A 88 -0.22 -21.22 7.89
N PRO A 89 -1.22 -20.99 8.76
CA PRO A 89 -2.61 -21.15 8.37
C PRO A 89 -3.01 -20.13 7.30
N LYS A 90 -3.65 -20.59 6.23
CA LYS A 90 -4.08 -19.72 5.12
C LYS A 90 -5.11 -18.68 5.54
N GLU A 91 -6.01 -19.04 6.46
CA GLU A 91 -7.07 -18.17 6.99
C GLU A 91 -6.53 -17.20 8.05
N TRP A 92 -6.89 -15.91 7.94
CA TRP A 92 -6.43 -14.85 8.86
C TRP A 92 -6.69 -15.19 10.33
N GLU A 93 -7.92 -15.56 10.70
CA GLU A 93 -8.26 -15.88 12.10
C GLU A 93 -7.43 -17.04 12.68
N LYS A 94 -7.13 -18.05 11.85
CA LYS A 94 -6.28 -19.18 12.25
C LYS A 94 -4.82 -18.78 12.37
N ALA A 95 -4.34 -17.90 11.48
CA ALA A 95 -2.99 -17.35 11.55
C ALA A 95 -2.81 -16.46 12.80
N VAL A 96 -3.80 -15.61 13.10
CA VAL A 96 -3.83 -14.76 14.31
C VAL A 96 -3.87 -15.63 15.57
N ALA A 97 -4.69 -16.69 15.60
CA ALA A 97 -4.74 -17.60 16.74
C ALA A 97 -3.40 -18.33 17.00
N LYS A 98 -2.59 -18.54 15.95
CA LYS A 98 -1.29 -19.22 16.04
C LYS A 98 -0.10 -18.28 16.32
N TYR A 99 -0.07 -17.10 15.70
CA TYR A 99 1.09 -16.19 15.72
C TYR A 99 0.83 -14.83 16.36
N THR A 100 -0.42 -14.48 16.66
CA THR A 100 -0.92 -13.13 16.99
C THR A 100 -0.90 -12.14 15.82
N ALA A 101 -1.83 -11.19 15.83
CA ALA A 101 -1.95 -10.19 14.77
C ALA A 101 -0.73 -9.26 14.67
N ASP A 102 -0.02 -9.02 15.77
CA ASP A 102 1.14 -8.10 15.78
C ASP A 102 2.38 -8.75 15.17
N THR A 103 2.59 -10.05 15.37
CA THR A 103 3.60 -10.83 14.61
C THR A 103 3.30 -10.80 13.12
N LEU A 104 2.05 -11.08 12.71
CA LEU A 104 1.67 -11.05 11.29
C LEU A 104 1.86 -9.66 10.69
N ARG A 105 1.53 -8.57 11.41
CA ARG A 105 1.81 -7.20 10.96
C ARG A 105 3.30 -6.90 10.90
N LYS A 106 4.13 -7.45 11.79
CA LYS A 106 5.58 -7.26 11.76
C LYS A 106 6.23 -7.98 10.55
N TYR A 107 5.75 -9.18 10.24
CA TYR A 107 6.33 -10.06 9.21
C TYR A 107 5.49 -10.15 7.93
N GLY A 108 4.59 -9.19 7.74
CA GLY A 108 3.84 -8.98 6.50
C GLY A 108 2.51 -9.72 6.40
N THR A 109 1.52 -9.04 5.82
CA THR A 109 0.10 -9.46 5.76
C THR A 109 -0.45 -9.59 4.34
N LEU A 110 0.42 -9.57 3.33
CA LEU A 110 0.07 -9.54 1.90
C LEU A 110 -1.07 -10.47 1.45
N PRO A 111 -1.09 -11.79 1.74
CA PRO A 111 -2.18 -12.65 1.29
C PRO A 111 -3.56 -12.22 1.78
N TRP A 112 -3.64 -11.70 3.00
CA TRP A 112 -4.88 -11.22 3.60
C TRP A 112 -5.23 -9.80 3.15
N ALA A 113 -4.23 -8.94 2.92
CA ALA A 113 -4.43 -7.61 2.34
C ALA A 113 -5.02 -7.68 0.92
N ILE A 114 -4.61 -8.64 0.09
CA ILE A 114 -5.21 -8.91 -1.23
C ILE A 114 -6.70 -9.26 -1.08
N MET A 115 -7.04 -10.18 -0.17
CA MET A 115 -8.42 -10.65 0.02
C MET A 115 -9.35 -9.60 0.64
N ASP A 116 -8.86 -8.79 1.57
CA ASP A 116 -9.57 -7.63 2.11
C ASP A 116 -9.84 -6.59 1.00
N THR A 117 -8.83 -6.25 0.20
CA THR A 117 -8.97 -5.30 -0.92
C THR A 117 -9.93 -5.82 -2.00
N LYS A 118 -9.89 -7.11 -2.34
CA LYS A 118 -10.90 -7.76 -3.20
C LYS A 118 -12.31 -7.64 -2.61
N SER A 119 -12.47 -7.82 -1.31
CA SER A 119 -13.76 -7.76 -0.62
C SER A 119 -14.33 -6.34 -0.61
N LYS A 120 -13.47 -5.33 -0.37
CA LYS A 120 -13.79 -3.90 -0.51
C LYS A 120 -14.17 -3.55 -1.95
N LEU A 121 -13.42 -4.02 -2.95
CA LEU A 121 -13.75 -3.81 -4.37
C LEU A 121 -15.10 -4.43 -4.74
N THR A 122 -15.41 -5.61 -4.20
CA THR A 122 -16.72 -6.26 -4.34
C THR A 122 -17.84 -5.38 -3.79
N ALA A 123 -17.65 -4.77 -2.62
CA ALA A 123 -18.61 -3.82 -2.05
C ALA A 123 -18.77 -2.55 -2.91
N ALA A 124 -17.67 -1.99 -3.40
CA ALA A 124 -17.66 -0.81 -4.28
C ALA A 124 -18.41 -1.05 -5.60
N PHE A 125 -18.28 -2.25 -6.19
CA PHE A 125 -19.10 -2.65 -7.33
C PHE A 125 -20.59 -2.74 -6.99
N ARG A 126 -20.97 -3.34 -5.83
CA ARG A 126 -22.37 -3.42 -5.40
C ARG A 126 -23.00 -2.04 -5.17
N SER A 127 -22.23 -1.08 -4.65
CA SER A 127 -22.68 0.29 -4.42
C SER A 127 -22.52 1.23 -5.62
N ALA A 128 -22.02 0.73 -6.76
CA ALA A 128 -21.71 1.52 -7.95
C ALA A 128 -20.75 2.71 -7.70
N ASP A 129 -19.90 2.63 -6.67
CA ASP A 129 -18.96 3.70 -6.31
C ASP A 129 -17.77 3.70 -7.28
N THR A 130 -17.88 4.52 -8.32
CA THR A 130 -16.83 4.68 -9.33
C THR A 130 -15.47 5.15 -8.77
N THR A 131 -15.44 5.87 -7.66
CA THR A 131 -14.17 6.34 -7.08
C THR A 131 -13.50 5.20 -6.33
N ALA A 132 -14.25 4.49 -5.49
CA ALA A 132 -13.76 3.32 -4.78
C ALA A 132 -13.38 2.18 -5.75
N ILE A 133 -14.15 1.93 -6.82
CA ILE A 133 -13.81 0.92 -7.84
C ILE A 133 -12.43 1.17 -8.44
N LEU A 134 -12.10 2.42 -8.81
CA LEU A 134 -10.81 2.74 -9.43
C LEU A 134 -9.65 2.69 -8.42
N THR A 135 -9.81 3.25 -7.23
CA THR A 135 -8.79 3.20 -6.17
C THR A 135 -8.48 1.75 -5.78
N LEU A 136 -9.51 0.97 -5.42
CA LEU A 136 -9.36 -0.41 -4.97
C LEU A 136 -8.92 -1.36 -6.10
N SER A 137 -9.27 -1.07 -7.37
CA SER A 137 -8.72 -1.84 -8.50
C SER A 137 -7.22 -1.60 -8.68
N SER A 138 -6.76 -0.36 -8.49
CA SER A 138 -5.34 0.01 -8.58
C SER A 138 -4.53 -0.62 -7.45
N GLU A 139 -5.06 -0.53 -6.23
CA GLU A 139 -4.49 -1.12 -5.00
C GLU A 139 -4.45 -2.65 -5.08
N LEU A 140 -5.52 -3.30 -5.53
CA LEU A 140 -5.56 -4.75 -5.72
C LEU A 140 -4.61 -5.21 -6.83
N SER A 141 -4.43 -4.41 -7.89
CA SER A 141 -3.44 -4.69 -8.94
C SER A 141 -2.02 -4.65 -8.40
N HIS A 142 -1.72 -3.65 -7.56
CA HIS A 142 -0.47 -3.52 -6.85
C HIS A 142 -0.23 -4.76 -5.99
N LEU A 143 -1.06 -4.98 -4.94
CA LEU A 143 -0.92 -6.09 -4.01
C LEU A 143 -0.87 -7.48 -4.69
N VAL A 144 -1.60 -7.70 -5.79
CA VAL A 144 -1.48 -8.98 -6.51
C VAL A 144 -0.15 -9.07 -7.27
N ALA A 145 0.34 -7.98 -7.89
CA ALA A 145 1.67 -7.96 -8.47
C ALA A 145 2.78 -8.15 -7.41
N ASP A 146 2.57 -7.65 -6.19
CA ASP A 146 3.50 -7.82 -5.07
C ASP A 146 3.77 -9.29 -4.78
N ALA A 147 2.73 -10.12 -4.80
CA ALA A 147 2.82 -11.55 -4.57
C ALA A 147 3.67 -12.28 -5.64
N TYR A 148 3.86 -11.69 -6.83
CA TYR A 148 4.68 -12.25 -7.89
C TYR A 148 6.19 -12.00 -7.73
N VAL A 149 6.61 -11.19 -6.75
CA VAL A 149 8.02 -10.88 -6.48
C VAL A 149 8.61 -11.83 -5.44
N PRO A 150 9.66 -12.62 -5.75
CA PRO A 150 10.31 -13.52 -4.81
C PRO A 150 10.77 -12.82 -3.52
N LEU A 151 11.43 -11.67 -3.68
CA LEU A 151 12.02 -10.90 -2.58
C LEU A 151 10.99 -10.34 -1.59
N ARG A 152 9.70 -10.32 -1.93
CA ARG A 152 8.60 -9.91 -1.04
C ARG A 152 8.09 -11.06 -0.17
N THR A 153 8.75 -12.21 -0.25
CA THR A 153 8.43 -13.42 0.53
C THR A 153 9.48 -13.77 1.60
N THR A 154 10.45 -12.90 1.88
CA THR A 154 11.62 -13.18 2.75
C THR A 154 11.94 -12.02 3.71
N GLU A 155 12.56 -12.30 4.85
CA GLU A 155 13.22 -11.30 5.70
C GLU A 155 14.44 -10.67 4.98
N ASN A 156 15.11 -11.39 4.07
CA ASN A 156 16.27 -10.93 3.29
C ASN A 156 15.89 -10.12 2.03
N TYR A 157 14.78 -9.37 2.05
CA TYR A 157 14.15 -8.78 0.85
C TYR A 157 15.07 -7.91 -0.01
N ASP A 158 16.06 -7.22 0.57
CA ASP A 158 17.01 -6.40 -0.19
C ASP A 158 18.41 -7.05 -0.30
N GLY A 159 18.57 -8.29 0.17
CA GLY A 159 19.87 -8.96 0.26
C GLY A 159 20.70 -8.49 1.46
N GLN A 160 20.11 -7.80 2.42
CA GLN A 160 20.81 -7.19 3.56
C GLN A 160 21.40 -8.21 4.55
N LEU A 161 20.84 -9.43 4.61
CA LEU A 161 21.37 -10.54 5.41
C LEU A 161 22.46 -11.34 4.66
N SER A 162 22.48 -11.26 3.32
CA SER A 162 23.43 -11.97 2.45
C SER A 162 24.52 -11.08 1.82
N LYS A 163 24.58 -9.79 2.18
CA LYS A 163 25.50 -8.76 1.62
C LYS A 163 25.28 -8.45 0.13
N GLN A 164 24.03 -8.55 -0.30
CA GLN A 164 23.55 -8.31 -1.67
C GLN A 164 22.65 -7.06 -1.76
N GLU A 165 22.71 -6.15 -0.77
CA GLU A 165 22.01 -4.86 -0.67
C GLU A 165 21.71 -4.18 -2.03
N GLY A 166 20.44 -3.82 -2.23
CA GLY A 166 19.86 -3.29 -3.47
C GLY A 166 19.16 -4.34 -4.34
N MET A 167 19.04 -5.59 -3.88
CA MET A 167 18.46 -6.68 -4.68
C MET A 167 16.99 -6.44 -5.04
N LEU A 168 16.22 -5.79 -4.16
CA LEU A 168 14.82 -5.49 -4.43
C LEU A 168 14.68 -4.52 -5.61
N ALA A 169 15.46 -3.44 -5.58
CA ALA A 169 15.49 -2.42 -6.63
C ALA A 169 16.08 -2.95 -7.95
N LEU A 170 16.99 -3.94 -7.90
CA LEU A 170 17.45 -4.66 -9.09
C LEU A 170 16.28 -5.44 -9.71
N TRP A 171 15.59 -6.26 -8.92
CA TRP A 171 14.54 -7.17 -9.40
C TRP A 171 13.28 -6.43 -9.89
N GLU A 172 12.74 -5.52 -9.09
CA GLU A 172 11.45 -4.85 -9.36
C GLU A 172 11.55 -3.71 -10.35
N SER A 173 12.65 -2.94 -10.31
CA SER A 173 12.78 -1.71 -11.09
C SER A 173 13.74 -1.89 -12.24
N LYS A 174 15.01 -2.18 -11.96
CA LYS A 174 16.08 -2.10 -12.95
C LYS A 174 15.94 -3.16 -14.06
N LEU A 175 15.61 -4.41 -13.73
CA LEU A 175 15.47 -5.47 -14.74
C LEU A 175 14.26 -5.27 -15.66
N PRO A 176 13.04 -4.96 -15.16
CA PRO A 176 11.92 -4.60 -16.03
C PRO A 176 12.20 -3.37 -16.89
N GLU A 177 12.68 -2.26 -16.30
CA GLU A 177 12.96 -1.01 -17.04
C GLU A 177 13.95 -1.25 -18.21
N ARG A 178 14.99 -2.05 -18.01
CA ARG A 178 16.05 -2.30 -19.01
C ARG A 178 15.68 -3.31 -20.09
N HIS A 179 14.83 -4.28 -19.77
CA HIS A 179 14.66 -5.48 -20.62
C HIS A 179 13.23 -5.69 -21.11
N ILE A 180 12.29 -4.79 -20.82
CA ILE A 180 10.88 -4.90 -21.25
C ILE A 180 10.72 -5.20 -22.75
N GLY A 181 11.56 -4.61 -23.62
CA GLY A 181 11.54 -4.85 -25.07
C GLY A 181 11.96 -6.26 -25.50
N LYS A 182 12.60 -7.03 -24.61
CA LYS A 182 12.88 -8.47 -24.82
C LYS A 182 11.71 -9.36 -24.35
N TYR A 183 10.73 -8.82 -23.64
CA TYR A 183 9.74 -9.63 -22.89
C TYR A 183 8.49 -9.97 -23.70
N LYS A 184 7.96 -11.17 -23.47
CA LYS A 184 6.68 -11.62 -24.02
C LYS A 184 5.56 -11.31 -23.04
N LEU A 185 4.94 -10.14 -23.21
CA LEU A 185 3.92 -9.53 -22.34
C LEU A 185 2.50 -10.07 -22.58
N LYS A 186 2.29 -10.87 -23.63
CA LYS A 186 1.02 -11.55 -23.89
C LYS A 186 0.68 -12.53 -22.76
N ASN A 187 -0.37 -12.22 -22.01
CA ASN A 187 -0.90 -13.00 -20.88
C ASN A 187 -2.26 -13.65 -21.23
N GLU A 188 -2.81 -14.43 -20.30
CA GLU A 188 -4.11 -15.09 -20.48
C GLU A 188 -5.28 -14.15 -20.15
N SER A 189 -6.46 -14.47 -20.66
CA SER A 189 -7.71 -13.79 -20.31
C SER A 189 -8.12 -14.08 -18.87
N ALA A 190 -8.79 -13.13 -18.23
CA ALA A 190 -9.34 -13.26 -16.90
C ALA A 190 -10.33 -14.42 -16.77
N ARG A 191 -10.25 -15.16 -15.66
CA ARG A 191 -11.21 -16.21 -15.29
C ARG A 191 -11.78 -15.96 -13.89
N PRO A 192 -13.03 -16.37 -13.59
CA PRO A 192 -13.52 -16.38 -12.21
C PRO A 192 -12.68 -17.36 -11.39
N LEU A 193 -12.22 -16.92 -10.22
CA LEU A 193 -11.44 -17.74 -9.30
C LEU A 193 -12.38 -18.52 -8.38
N LYS A 194 -12.07 -19.81 -8.15
CA LYS A 194 -12.86 -20.68 -7.26
C LYS A 194 -12.43 -20.55 -5.81
N ASP A 195 -11.12 -20.42 -5.57
CA ASP A 195 -10.50 -20.20 -4.28
C ASP A 195 -9.44 -19.10 -4.44
N PRO A 196 -9.85 -17.81 -4.41
CA PRO A 196 -8.92 -16.71 -4.64
C PRO A 196 -7.81 -16.63 -3.59
N LEU A 197 -8.08 -17.09 -2.35
CA LEU A 197 -7.09 -17.16 -1.28
C LEU A 197 -6.07 -18.27 -1.59
N GLY A 198 -6.53 -19.45 -1.99
CA GLY A 198 -5.69 -20.55 -2.47
C GLY A 198 -4.79 -20.15 -3.64
N ASP A 199 -5.34 -19.46 -4.65
CA ASP A 199 -4.59 -18.93 -5.80
C ASP A 199 -3.47 -17.96 -5.36
N VAL A 200 -3.73 -17.09 -4.36
CA VAL A 200 -2.72 -16.16 -3.80
C VAL A 200 -1.62 -16.92 -3.05
N TRP A 201 -1.98 -17.90 -2.20
CA TRP A 201 -0.99 -18.71 -1.50
C TRP A 201 -0.11 -19.53 -2.45
N GLN A 202 -0.68 -20.03 -3.55
CA GLN A 202 0.05 -20.72 -4.61
C GLN A 202 1.10 -19.80 -5.26
N VAL A 203 0.69 -18.57 -5.63
CA VAL A 203 1.61 -17.57 -6.22
C VAL A 203 2.73 -17.18 -5.24
N LEU A 204 2.43 -17.03 -3.94
CA LEU A 204 3.43 -16.76 -2.91
C LEU A 204 4.41 -17.93 -2.74
N GLN A 205 3.93 -19.18 -2.80
CA GLN A 205 4.78 -20.37 -2.73
C GLN A 205 5.72 -20.48 -3.93
N GLU A 206 5.24 -20.15 -5.13
CA GLU A 206 6.08 -20.05 -6.33
C GLU A 206 7.12 -18.93 -6.20
N SER A 207 6.72 -17.74 -5.74
CA SER A 207 7.64 -16.62 -5.47
C SER A 207 8.75 -17.03 -4.52
N TYR A 208 8.40 -17.65 -3.39
CA TYR A 208 9.36 -18.12 -2.40
C TYR A 208 10.32 -19.17 -2.99
N GLY A 209 9.82 -20.08 -3.83
CA GLY A 209 10.62 -21.07 -4.54
C GLY A 209 11.71 -20.47 -5.46
N PHE A 210 11.55 -19.23 -5.94
CA PHE A 210 12.55 -18.54 -6.75
C PHE A 210 13.68 -17.87 -5.92
N LEU A 211 13.59 -17.81 -4.59
CA LEU A 211 14.57 -17.11 -3.74
C LEU A 211 15.99 -17.66 -3.85
N GLY A 212 16.16 -18.98 -3.87
CA GLY A 212 17.48 -19.61 -4.03
C GLY A 212 18.16 -19.16 -5.32
N ALA A 213 17.48 -19.33 -6.46
CA ALA A 213 17.98 -18.85 -7.75
C ALA A 213 18.19 -17.32 -7.79
N THR A 214 17.36 -16.54 -7.08
CA THR A 214 17.50 -15.08 -7.00
C THR A 214 18.82 -14.69 -6.33
N PHE A 215 19.17 -15.28 -5.19
CA PHE A 215 20.42 -14.95 -4.48
C PHE A 215 21.66 -15.67 -5.03
N ASP A 216 21.55 -16.94 -5.42
CA ASP A 216 22.69 -17.73 -5.88
C ASP A 216 23.24 -17.25 -7.23
N LEU A 217 22.35 -16.81 -8.14
CA LEU A 217 22.76 -16.30 -9.45
C LEU A 217 23.33 -14.87 -9.36
N GLU A 218 22.88 -14.06 -8.40
CA GLU A 218 23.51 -12.78 -8.07
C GLU A 218 24.94 -13.01 -7.56
N ALA A 219 25.10 -13.98 -6.65
CA ALA A 219 26.40 -14.33 -6.08
C ALA A 219 27.36 -14.92 -7.14
N ASP A 220 26.85 -15.65 -8.13
CA ASP A 220 27.63 -16.11 -9.29
C ASP A 220 28.11 -14.96 -10.17
N ILE A 221 27.23 -14.00 -10.50
CA ILE A 221 27.62 -12.83 -11.29
C ILE A 221 28.55 -11.91 -10.50
N THR A 222 28.36 -11.73 -9.19
CA THR A 222 29.26 -10.95 -8.32
C THR A 222 30.73 -11.35 -8.44
N ARG A 223 31.05 -12.63 -8.65
CA ARG A 223 32.44 -13.10 -8.83
C ARG A 223 33.14 -12.50 -10.05
N LYS A 224 32.41 -11.90 -10.99
CA LYS A 224 32.93 -11.26 -12.21
C LYS A 224 33.13 -9.75 -12.08
N TYR A 225 32.72 -9.13 -10.96
CA TYR A 225 32.71 -7.68 -10.78
C TYR A 225 33.49 -7.25 -9.53
N THR A 226 34.17 -6.11 -9.63
CA THR A 226 34.67 -5.37 -8.46
C THR A 226 33.54 -4.51 -7.88
N PRO A 227 33.59 -4.09 -6.60
CA PRO A 227 32.58 -3.18 -6.03
C PRO A 227 32.34 -1.90 -6.87
N GLN A 228 33.40 -1.38 -7.49
CA GLN A 228 33.38 -0.18 -8.34
C GLN A 228 32.72 -0.39 -9.71
N THR A 229 32.65 -1.64 -10.19
CA THR A 229 31.99 -1.99 -11.47
C THR A 229 30.63 -2.64 -11.25
N LYS A 230 30.40 -3.24 -10.08
CA LYS A 230 29.13 -3.82 -9.62
C LYS A 230 28.08 -2.74 -9.33
N TYR A 231 28.49 -1.62 -8.72
CA TYR A 231 27.59 -0.58 -8.24
C TYR A 231 27.85 0.79 -8.87
N VAL A 232 26.78 1.58 -8.96
CA VAL A 232 26.77 3.00 -9.34
C VAL A 232 25.94 3.79 -8.33
N PHE A 233 26.03 5.12 -8.34
CA PHE A 233 25.05 5.97 -7.65
C PHE A 233 23.97 6.39 -8.64
N SER A 234 22.71 6.25 -8.24
CA SER A 234 21.55 6.67 -9.03
C SER A 234 20.76 7.70 -8.24
N HIS A 235 20.35 8.79 -8.91
CA HIS A 235 19.44 9.78 -8.35
C HIS A 235 18.06 9.60 -8.98
N LYS A 236 17.09 9.12 -8.21
CA LYS A 236 15.69 8.94 -8.61
C LYS A 236 14.79 9.47 -7.48
N TYR A 237 13.65 10.04 -7.84
CA TYR A 237 12.63 10.55 -6.88
C TYR A 237 13.16 11.54 -5.83
N GLY A 238 14.23 12.29 -6.14
CA GLY A 238 14.87 13.25 -5.22
C GLY A 238 15.92 12.65 -4.29
N GLU A 239 16.16 11.34 -4.36
CA GLU A 239 17.09 10.62 -3.47
C GLU A 239 18.24 9.99 -4.26
N THR A 240 19.47 10.11 -3.72
CA THR A 240 20.65 9.43 -4.27
C THR A 240 20.91 8.15 -3.49
N ARG A 241 20.83 7.00 -4.16
CA ARG A 241 21.13 5.67 -3.57
C ARG A 241 22.22 4.96 -4.36
N ARG A 242 22.94 4.04 -3.69
CA ARG A 242 23.77 3.03 -4.38
C ARG A 242 22.81 2.06 -5.08
N ALA A 243 23.07 1.75 -6.34
CA ALA A 243 22.29 0.82 -7.14
C ALA A 243 23.24 -0.10 -7.93
N TYR A 244 22.74 -1.25 -8.35
CA TYR A 244 23.47 -2.13 -9.28
C TYR A 244 23.77 -1.41 -10.59
N SER A 245 24.94 -1.66 -11.17
CA SER A 245 25.35 -1.09 -12.46
C SER A 245 24.57 -1.71 -13.61
N ASP A 246 24.53 -1.00 -14.73
CA ASP A 246 23.87 -1.45 -15.96
C ASP A 246 24.46 -2.78 -16.46
N ALA A 247 25.79 -2.85 -16.54
CA ALA A 247 26.50 -4.07 -16.95
C ALA A 247 26.24 -5.25 -16.01
N PHE A 248 26.14 -5.02 -14.69
CA PHE A 248 25.79 -6.08 -13.74
C PHE A 248 24.36 -6.56 -13.97
N ALA A 249 23.39 -5.63 -14.11
CA ALA A 249 21.99 -5.98 -14.32
C ALA A 249 21.80 -6.79 -15.60
N ASP A 250 22.50 -6.43 -16.69
CA ASP A 250 22.46 -7.18 -17.94
C ASP A 250 23.02 -8.61 -17.77
N SER A 251 24.18 -8.76 -17.09
CA SER A 251 24.75 -10.09 -16.79
C SER A 251 23.89 -10.94 -15.87
N TYR A 252 23.22 -10.33 -14.89
CA TYR A 252 22.28 -11.00 -14.00
C TYR A 252 21.00 -11.38 -14.75
N HIS A 253 20.49 -10.51 -15.63
CA HIS A 253 19.35 -10.79 -16.48
C HIS A 253 19.58 -12.02 -17.36
N ASP A 254 20.71 -12.06 -18.08
CA ASP A 254 21.03 -13.16 -18.98
C ASP A 254 21.25 -14.48 -18.22
N LYS A 255 21.67 -14.42 -16.94
CA LYS A 255 21.89 -15.59 -16.07
C LYS A 255 20.59 -16.11 -15.42
N VAL A 256 19.73 -15.22 -14.93
CA VAL A 256 18.40 -15.53 -14.39
C VAL A 256 17.42 -15.92 -15.50
N GLY A 257 17.66 -15.43 -16.71
CA GLY A 257 16.87 -15.68 -17.89
C GLY A 257 15.42 -15.22 -17.72
N GLY A 258 14.48 -16.10 -18.08
CA GLY A 258 13.08 -15.77 -18.21
C GLY A 258 12.31 -15.48 -16.92
N MET A 259 12.90 -15.56 -15.72
CA MET A 259 12.16 -15.48 -14.44
C MET A 259 11.32 -14.19 -14.32
N ILE A 260 11.93 -13.01 -14.50
CA ILE A 260 11.23 -11.72 -14.38
C ILE A 260 10.12 -11.63 -15.44
N ALA A 261 10.44 -11.96 -16.70
CA ALA A 261 9.48 -11.95 -17.80
C ALA A 261 8.31 -12.92 -17.58
N PHE A 262 8.56 -14.08 -16.96
CA PHE A 262 7.57 -15.09 -16.61
C PHE A 262 6.61 -14.59 -15.52
N ARG A 263 7.14 -14.01 -14.42
CA ARG A 263 6.30 -13.41 -13.37
C ARG A 263 5.48 -12.23 -13.91
N LEU A 264 6.09 -11.36 -14.72
CA LEU A 264 5.43 -10.22 -15.37
C LEU A 264 4.35 -10.64 -16.38
N LYS A 265 4.49 -11.81 -17.02
CA LYS A 265 3.46 -12.41 -17.89
C LYS A 265 2.29 -13.01 -17.09
N LEU A 266 2.54 -13.59 -15.92
CA LEU A 266 1.49 -14.24 -15.12
C LEU A 266 0.65 -13.24 -14.32
N ALA A 267 1.28 -12.27 -13.66
CA ALA A 267 0.61 -11.31 -12.77
C ALA A 267 -0.64 -10.64 -13.35
N PRO A 268 -0.64 -10.13 -14.61
CA PRO A 268 -1.82 -9.49 -15.20
C PRO A 268 -3.05 -10.39 -15.26
N THR A 269 -2.84 -11.71 -15.44
CA THR A 269 -3.91 -12.71 -15.49
C THR A 269 -4.59 -12.83 -14.13
N LEU A 270 -3.82 -12.87 -13.03
CA LEU A 270 -4.40 -12.98 -11.69
C LEU A 270 -5.05 -11.66 -11.26
N VAL A 271 -4.46 -10.51 -11.56
CA VAL A 271 -5.08 -9.18 -11.33
C VAL A 271 -6.45 -9.10 -12.01
N ALA A 272 -6.51 -9.39 -13.31
CA ALA A 272 -7.76 -9.32 -14.06
C ALA A 272 -8.79 -10.36 -13.58
N SER A 273 -8.33 -11.54 -13.15
CA SER A 273 -9.18 -12.58 -12.55
C SER A 273 -9.72 -12.17 -11.17
N MET A 274 -8.93 -11.46 -10.36
CA MET A 274 -9.36 -10.89 -9.08
C MET A 274 -10.42 -9.80 -9.27
N TRP A 275 -10.20 -8.85 -10.20
CA TRP A 275 -11.21 -7.84 -10.58
C TRP A 275 -12.49 -8.50 -11.10
N LEU A 276 -12.38 -9.46 -12.01
CA LEU A 276 -13.51 -10.21 -12.57
C LEU A 276 -14.29 -10.96 -11.48
N THR A 277 -13.60 -11.58 -10.52
CA THR A 277 -14.23 -12.30 -9.42
C THR A 277 -14.95 -11.33 -8.48
N ALA A 278 -14.31 -10.20 -8.09
CA ALA A 278 -14.97 -9.16 -7.30
C ALA A 278 -16.22 -8.57 -7.99
N TRP A 279 -16.17 -8.38 -9.31
CA TRP A 279 -17.32 -7.91 -10.08
C TRP A 279 -18.44 -8.95 -10.17
N LYS A 280 -18.12 -10.24 -10.32
CA LYS A 280 -19.12 -11.33 -10.29
C LYS A 280 -19.75 -11.51 -8.92
N ASP A 281 -18.94 -11.47 -7.85
CA ASP A 281 -19.41 -11.54 -6.46
C ASP A 281 -20.29 -10.33 -6.09
N ALA A 282 -20.18 -9.22 -6.84
CA ALA A 282 -21.04 -8.06 -6.75
C ALA A 282 -22.37 -8.18 -7.51
N GLY A 283 -22.64 -9.32 -8.17
CA GLY A 283 -23.83 -9.52 -9.00
C GLY A 283 -23.68 -9.04 -10.44
N SER A 284 -22.45 -8.85 -10.92
CA SER A 284 -22.14 -8.39 -12.29
C SER A 284 -22.86 -7.10 -12.71
N PRO A 285 -22.74 -5.99 -11.96
CA PRO A 285 -23.36 -4.72 -12.31
C PRO A 285 -22.87 -4.21 -13.67
N ASP A 286 -23.77 -3.64 -14.45
CA ASP A 286 -23.48 -3.07 -15.77
C ASP A 286 -22.58 -1.83 -15.67
N LEU A 287 -21.28 -2.02 -15.92
CA LEU A 287 -20.27 -0.96 -15.80
C LEU A 287 -20.43 0.14 -16.86
N ASN A 288 -21.15 -0.11 -17.97
CA ASN A 288 -21.39 0.92 -18.98
C ASN A 288 -22.35 2.01 -18.47
N LYS A 289 -23.21 1.71 -17.49
CA LYS A 289 -24.03 2.71 -16.79
C LYS A 289 -23.23 3.62 -15.86
N LEU A 290 -21.99 3.24 -15.52
CA LEU A 290 -21.07 4.04 -14.71
C LEU A 290 -20.25 5.02 -15.56
N LEU A 291 -20.40 4.99 -16.88
CA LEU A 291 -19.73 5.88 -17.81
C LEU A 291 -20.50 7.19 -18.00
N LYS A 292 -19.83 8.33 -17.82
CA LYS A 292 -20.41 9.67 -18.02
C LYS A 292 -20.94 9.94 -19.44
N ARG A 293 -20.48 9.16 -20.42
CA ARG A 293 -20.93 9.15 -21.82
C ARG A 293 -20.72 7.75 -22.43
N PRO A 294 -21.46 7.35 -23.48
CA PRO A 294 -21.16 6.13 -24.23
C PRO A 294 -19.72 6.07 -24.74
N VAL A 295 -19.24 4.86 -25.07
CA VAL A 295 -17.96 4.65 -25.77
C VAL A 295 -18.07 5.23 -27.17
N SER A 296 -17.13 6.08 -27.59
CA SER A 296 -17.08 6.60 -28.96
C SER A 296 -16.43 5.61 -29.90
N LYS A 297 -16.66 5.78 -31.21
CA LYS A 297 -15.99 4.95 -32.24
C LYS A 297 -14.46 5.04 -32.12
N ASP A 298 -13.94 6.24 -31.88
CA ASP A 298 -12.51 6.48 -31.71
C ASP A 298 -11.92 5.76 -30.49
N GLU A 299 -12.64 5.70 -29.37
CA GLU A 299 -12.20 4.95 -28.17
C GLU A 299 -12.20 3.44 -28.43
N GLN A 300 -13.19 2.94 -29.17
CA GLN A 300 -13.25 1.54 -29.58
C GLN A 300 -12.09 1.19 -30.52
N ASP A 301 -11.79 2.04 -31.50
CA ASP A 301 -10.67 1.84 -32.42
C ASP A 301 -9.31 1.94 -31.70
N GLN A 302 -9.17 2.80 -30.70
CA GLN A 302 -7.99 2.83 -29.83
C GLN A 302 -7.84 1.53 -29.03
N LEU A 303 -8.93 1.02 -28.46
CA LEU A 303 -8.95 -0.25 -27.73
C LEU A 303 -8.57 -1.43 -28.63
N ASP A 304 -9.18 -1.54 -29.81
CA ASP A 304 -8.94 -2.65 -30.73
C ASP A 304 -7.51 -2.63 -31.30
N ASN A 305 -6.97 -1.45 -31.59
CA ASN A 305 -5.56 -1.28 -31.97
C ASN A 305 -4.61 -1.73 -30.85
N GLN A 306 -4.84 -1.29 -29.60
CA GLN A 306 -4.01 -1.71 -28.46
C GLN A 306 -4.13 -3.21 -28.15
N LEU A 307 -5.33 -3.79 -28.28
CA LEU A 307 -5.53 -5.23 -28.15
C LEU A 307 -4.82 -6.02 -29.26
N SER A 308 -4.75 -5.49 -30.48
CA SER A 308 -3.97 -6.08 -31.56
C SER A 308 -2.47 -6.04 -31.25
N ALA A 309 -1.95 -4.86 -30.89
CA ALA A 309 -0.55 -4.68 -30.50
C ALA A 309 -0.13 -5.56 -29.31
N TRP A 310 -1.03 -5.78 -28.34
CA TRP A 310 -0.84 -6.71 -27.22
C TRP A 310 -0.78 -8.17 -27.67
N LYS A 311 -1.70 -8.61 -28.54
CA LYS A 311 -1.76 -9.99 -29.06
C LYS A 311 -0.53 -10.36 -29.88
N GLU A 312 0.00 -9.41 -30.65
CA GLU A 312 1.20 -9.57 -31.47
C GLU A 312 2.51 -9.24 -30.73
N ASN A 313 2.42 -8.85 -29.45
CA ASN A 313 3.56 -8.52 -28.58
C ASN A 313 4.41 -7.32 -29.05
N VAL A 314 3.81 -6.35 -29.74
CA VAL A 314 4.48 -5.15 -30.28
C VAL A 314 4.16 -3.86 -29.51
N LEU A 315 3.52 -3.97 -28.33
CA LEU A 315 3.22 -2.82 -27.46
C LEU A 315 4.46 -1.97 -27.12
N VAL A 316 5.62 -2.60 -26.91
CA VAL A 316 6.86 -1.88 -26.57
C VAL A 316 7.37 -1.12 -27.80
N ASP A 317 7.45 -1.80 -28.95
CA ASP A 317 7.94 -1.23 -30.22
C ASP A 317 7.09 -0.04 -30.68
N GLN A 318 5.77 -0.14 -30.48
CA GLN A 318 4.80 0.91 -30.80
C GLN A 318 4.68 1.99 -29.70
N LYS A 319 5.47 1.91 -28.63
CA LYS A 319 5.42 2.79 -27.44
C LYS A 319 4.04 2.84 -26.76
N GLY A 320 3.26 1.77 -26.89
CA GLY A 320 1.91 1.64 -26.33
C GLY A 320 1.87 1.31 -24.83
N LEU A 321 3.00 1.06 -24.16
CA LEU A 321 3.03 0.91 -22.71
C LEU A 321 3.04 2.27 -22.00
N LEU A 322 1.99 2.56 -21.23
CA LEU A 322 1.87 3.75 -20.38
C LEU A 322 3.01 3.82 -19.35
N ALA A 323 3.60 2.69 -18.95
CA ALA A 323 4.76 2.62 -18.08
C ALA A 323 6.01 3.34 -18.65
N LEU A 324 6.13 3.46 -19.98
CA LEU A 324 7.21 4.18 -20.67
C LEU A 324 6.98 5.70 -20.67
N GLU A 325 5.75 6.18 -20.42
CA GLU A 325 5.47 7.60 -20.33
C GLU A 325 5.96 8.16 -18.97
N PRO A 326 6.58 9.35 -18.95
CA PRO A 326 6.96 10.01 -17.70
C PRO A 326 5.70 10.25 -16.86
N MET A 327 5.77 9.86 -15.59
CA MET A 327 4.68 10.06 -14.64
C MET A 327 4.40 11.56 -14.52
N LYS A 328 3.18 12.00 -14.85
CA LYS A 328 2.75 13.39 -14.64
C LYS A 328 2.87 13.70 -13.15
N ALA A 329 3.63 14.74 -12.82
CA ALA A 329 3.73 15.20 -11.44
C ALA A 329 2.33 15.46 -10.89
N ALA A 330 2.03 14.92 -9.70
CA ALA A 330 0.81 15.28 -9.00
C ALA A 330 0.82 16.80 -8.79
N VAL A 331 -0.23 17.47 -9.26
CA VAL A 331 -0.39 18.91 -9.01
C VAL A 331 -0.61 19.06 -7.50
N ARG A 332 0.39 19.60 -6.82
CA ARG A 332 0.33 19.95 -5.39
C ARG A 332 -0.01 21.45 -5.28
N PRO A 333 -1.30 21.82 -5.17
CA PRO A 333 -1.73 23.23 -5.14
C PRO A 333 -1.26 23.97 -3.88
N ASP A 334 -0.73 23.24 -2.91
CA ASP A 334 -0.15 23.65 -1.63
C ASP A 334 1.37 23.90 -1.68
N LEU A 335 2.07 23.48 -2.75
CA LEU A 335 3.48 23.83 -2.92
C LEU A 335 3.64 25.29 -3.37
N ILE A 336 4.05 26.14 -2.44
CA ILE A 336 4.64 27.45 -2.77
C ILE A 336 5.97 27.19 -3.49
N ASN A 337 5.99 27.43 -4.80
CA ASN A 337 7.22 27.35 -5.60
C ASN A 337 8.31 28.25 -5.01
N ALA A 338 9.56 27.81 -5.05
CA ALA A 338 10.70 28.59 -4.55
C ALA A 338 10.68 30.02 -5.14
N ALA A 339 10.97 31.03 -4.32
CA ALA A 339 10.73 32.46 -4.61
C ALA A 339 11.30 32.98 -5.94
N ARG A 340 12.25 32.26 -6.55
CA ARG A 340 12.77 32.48 -7.90
C ARG A 340 11.72 32.34 -9.03
N ALA A 341 10.56 31.76 -8.75
CA ALA A 341 9.45 31.59 -9.69
C ALA A 341 8.31 32.63 -9.50
N MET A 342 8.45 33.56 -8.56
CA MET A 342 7.59 34.74 -8.50
C MET A 342 7.94 35.67 -9.67
N PRO A 343 6.97 36.19 -10.44
CA PRO A 343 7.21 37.36 -11.28
C PRO A 343 7.75 38.48 -10.38
N THR A 344 8.86 39.10 -10.76
CA THR A 344 9.27 40.36 -10.14
C THR A 344 8.14 41.35 -10.33
N LEU A 345 7.62 41.91 -9.23
CA LEU A 345 6.66 43.01 -9.27
C LEU A 345 7.21 44.10 -10.20
N SER A 346 6.37 44.66 -11.08
CA SER A 346 6.83 45.76 -11.92
C SER A 346 7.18 46.96 -11.05
N ALA A 347 8.17 47.74 -11.48
CA ALA A 347 8.67 48.91 -10.74
C ALA A 347 7.57 49.94 -10.44
N ASP A 348 6.44 49.89 -11.17
CA ASP A 348 5.27 50.74 -11.01
C ASP A 348 4.52 50.53 -9.68
N VAL A 349 4.71 49.38 -9.01
CA VAL A 349 4.10 49.09 -7.70
C VAL A 349 4.91 49.71 -6.55
N GLU A 350 6.21 49.90 -6.74
CA GLU A 350 7.14 50.37 -5.70
C GLU A 350 7.19 51.90 -5.58
N ALA A 351 6.50 52.62 -6.49
CA ALA A 351 6.47 54.07 -6.59
C ALA A 351 5.08 54.70 -6.32
N ARG A 352 4.41 54.31 -5.23
CA ARG A 352 3.27 55.08 -4.67
C ARG A 352 3.56 55.60 -3.26
N PRO A 353 3.57 56.93 -3.04
CA PRO A 353 3.64 57.50 -1.70
C PRO A 353 2.43 57.06 -0.86
N ALA A 354 2.65 56.80 0.43
CA ALA A 354 1.58 56.44 1.35
C ALA A 354 0.60 57.61 1.53
N THR A 355 -0.68 57.36 1.26
CA THR A 355 -1.77 58.31 1.53
C THR A 355 -2.04 58.39 3.04
N PRO A 356 -2.21 59.57 3.65
CA PRO A 356 -2.51 59.68 5.09
C PRO A 356 -3.84 59.02 5.46
N ALA A 357 -3.90 58.41 6.65
CA ALA A 357 -5.10 57.74 7.14
C ALA A 357 -6.27 58.72 7.36
N ALA A 358 -7.45 58.39 6.82
CA ALA A 358 -8.68 59.14 7.08
C ALA A 358 -9.27 58.77 8.46
N ALA A 359 -9.86 59.76 9.13
CA ALA A 359 -10.36 59.61 10.50
C ALA A 359 -11.59 58.69 10.60
N THR A 360 -11.66 57.92 11.70
CA THR A 360 -12.78 57.03 12.05
C THR A 360 -14.03 57.80 12.47
N ALA A 361 -15.17 57.51 11.85
CA ALA A 361 -16.49 57.89 12.33
C ALA A 361 -17.01 56.89 13.40
N PRO A 362 -17.87 57.30 14.35
CA PRO A 362 -18.26 56.48 15.50
C PRO A 362 -19.29 55.41 15.17
N ALA A 363 -19.21 54.26 15.87
CA ALA A 363 -20.12 53.13 15.70
C ALA A 363 -21.46 53.31 16.43
N THR A 364 -22.54 52.85 15.79
CA THR A 364 -23.89 52.77 16.38
C THR A 364 -24.07 51.52 17.24
N MET A 365 -24.81 51.64 18.34
CA MET A 365 -25.10 50.54 19.28
C MET A 365 -26.27 49.66 18.82
N PRO A 366 -26.20 48.33 19.07
CA PRO A 366 -27.36 47.46 19.31
C PRO A 366 -27.62 47.23 20.81
N ALA A 367 -28.83 46.77 21.15
CA ALA A 367 -29.36 46.72 22.52
C ALA A 367 -29.00 45.46 23.35
N ALA A 368 -29.21 45.54 24.67
CA ALA A 368 -29.22 44.41 25.62
C ALA A 368 -30.55 43.61 25.52
N ALA A 369 -30.77 42.41 26.10
CA ALA A 369 -30.07 41.58 27.10
C ALA A 369 -30.45 40.08 26.81
N PRO A 370 -30.34 39.03 27.70
CA PRO A 370 -29.93 38.97 29.11
C PRO A 370 -28.84 37.90 29.45
N ALA A 371 -28.53 37.76 30.74
CA ALA A 371 -27.42 36.95 31.26
C ALA A 371 -27.81 35.49 31.64
N VAL A 372 -26.85 34.57 31.50
CA VAL A 372 -26.91 33.15 31.97
C VAL A 372 -25.52 32.79 32.56
N PRO A 373 -25.41 32.01 33.67
CA PRO A 373 -24.25 32.12 34.57
C PRO A 373 -23.00 31.30 34.23
N VAL A 374 -21.87 31.75 34.80
CA VAL A 374 -20.50 31.29 34.56
C VAL A 374 -20.22 29.87 35.08
N THR A 375 -19.84 28.96 34.18
CA THR A 375 -19.25 27.65 34.54
C THR A 375 -17.73 27.77 34.73
N LYS A 376 -17.24 27.69 35.98
CA LYS A 376 -15.80 27.74 36.28
C LYS A 376 -15.14 26.37 36.09
N VAL A 377 -14.51 26.14 34.94
CA VAL A 377 -13.59 25.00 34.74
C VAL A 377 -12.25 25.31 35.43
N LYS A 378 -11.87 24.50 36.42
CA LYS A 378 -10.57 24.61 37.11
C LYS A 378 -9.53 23.69 36.47
N THR A 379 -8.60 24.27 35.71
CA THR A 379 -7.36 23.60 35.31
C THR A 379 -6.48 23.34 36.54
N LYS A 380 -5.96 22.14 36.73
CA LYS A 380 -5.02 21.82 37.82
C LYS A 380 -3.75 21.17 37.26
N VAL A 381 -2.65 21.93 37.28
CA VAL A 381 -1.31 21.47 36.95
C VAL A 381 -0.76 20.59 38.09
N LYS A 382 0.02 19.57 37.76
CA LYS A 382 0.68 18.65 38.71
C LYS A 382 2.21 18.75 38.56
N PRO A 383 2.95 19.19 39.59
CA PRO A 383 4.41 19.02 39.68
C PRO A 383 4.82 17.60 40.13
N ALA A 384 6.10 17.29 40.00
CA ALA A 384 6.70 16.00 40.36
C ALA A 384 7.34 15.97 41.76
N ASP A 385 7.63 14.75 42.22
CA ASP A 385 8.57 14.33 43.30
C ASP A 385 8.29 14.67 44.79
N GLY A 386 8.51 13.66 45.66
CA GLY A 386 8.57 13.80 47.14
C GLY A 386 7.50 13.03 47.95
N PRO A 387 7.85 12.14 48.93
CA PRO A 387 6.88 11.26 49.61
C PRO A 387 6.66 11.48 51.13
N THR A 388 5.62 10.80 51.67
CA THR A 388 5.27 10.60 53.11
C THR A 388 4.69 11.83 53.85
N VAL A 389 3.88 11.77 54.92
CA VAL A 389 3.54 10.72 55.94
C VAL A 389 2.00 10.66 56.20
N LYS A 390 1.53 9.61 56.89
CA LYS A 390 0.14 9.38 57.35
C LYS A 390 -0.27 10.32 58.50
N GLU A 391 -1.57 10.61 58.63
CA GLU A 391 -2.22 10.55 59.96
C GLU A 391 -3.71 10.16 59.87
N LYS A 392 -4.24 9.55 60.94
CA LYS A 392 -5.65 9.12 61.08
C LYS A 392 -6.32 9.96 62.18
N THR A 393 -7.57 10.38 61.97
CA THR A 393 -8.48 10.59 63.12
C THR A 393 -9.94 10.29 62.76
N LYS A 394 -10.60 9.53 63.63
CA LYS A 394 -12.05 9.37 63.77
C LYS A 394 -12.28 9.06 65.25
N PRO A 395 -13.31 9.62 65.91
CA PRO A 395 -14.35 8.70 66.44
C PRO A 395 -15.77 9.30 66.54
N ALA A 396 -16.74 8.39 66.72
CA ALA A 396 -18.06 8.57 67.37
C ALA A 396 -19.09 9.56 66.73
N ALA A 397 -20.42 9.44 66.91
CA ALA A 397 -21.23 8.41 67.57
C ALA A 397 -22.59 8.20 66.84
N LYS A 398 -23.33 7.16 67.26
CA LYS A 398 -24.71 6.78 66.86
C LYS A 398 -25.69 7.19 68.00
N PRO A 399 -27.05 7.14 67.89
CA PRO A 399 -27.77 5.85 67.83
C PRO A 399 -29.21 5.79 67.22
N ALA A 400 -29.70 4.54 67.08
CA ALA A 400 -31.11 4.08 67.01
C ALA A 400 -32.05 4.59 65.88
N ALA A 401 -33.07 3.85 65.42
CA ALA A 401 -33.70 2.63 65.95
C ALA A 401 -34.02 1.54 64.88
N LYS A 402 -34.56 0.42 65.35
CA LYS A 402 -34.98 -0.86 64.70
C LYS A 402 -36.23 -1.35 65.50
N PRO A 403 -36.83 -2.55 65.32
CA PRO A 403 -36.88 -3.53 64.22
C PRO A 403 -38.31 -4.13 63.96
N LYS A 404 -38.43 -5.13 63.06
CA LYS A 404 -39.08 -6.48 63.22
C LYS A 404 -39.22 -7.16 61.83
N THR A 405 -38.53 -8.27 61.51
CA THR A 405 -38.91 -9.72 61.68
C THR A 405 -40.27 -10.07 61.02
N LYS A 406 -40.45 -11.06 60.13
CA LYS A 406 -39.97 -12.47 59.99
C LYS A 406 -39.94 -12.90 58.49
N ALA A 407 -39.65 -14.15 58.05
CA ALA A 407 -38.58 -15.13 58.35
C ALA A 407 -38.76 -16.44 57.51
N LYS A 408 -37.64 -17.15 57.20
CA LYS A 408 -37.48 -18.59 56.81
C LYS A 408 -37.91 -19.12 55.42
N SER A 409 -36.99 -19.96 54.87
CA SER A 409 -37.13 -21.29 54.18
C SER A 409 -37.88 -21.38 52.83
N ASP A 410 -37.62 -22.35 51.93
CA ASP A 410 -36.64 -23.46 51.83
C ASP A 410 -36.42 -23.79 50.32
N ASP A 411 -35.55 -24.76 50.02
CA ASP A 411 -35.41 -25.55 48.76
C ASP A 411 -35.09 -24.81 47.41
N GLY A 412 -34.29 -25.35 46.49
CA GLY A 412 -33.60 -26.66 46.47
C GLY A 412 -34.01 -27.55 45.30
N TRP A 413 -33.61 -27.21 44.06
CA TRP A 413 -33.67 -28.15 42.92
C TRP A 413 -32.42 -28.03 42.04
N GLY A 414 -31.80 -29.16 41.74
CA GLY A 414 -30.61 -29.24 40.90
C GLY A 414 -30.92 -29.74 39.48
N SER A 415 -29.92 -29.62 38.60
CA SER A 415 -29.93 -30.21 37.25
C SER A 415 -28.65 -31.00 37.03
N PRO A 416 -28.71 -32.31 36.73
CA PRO A 416 -27.56 -33.06 36.23
C PRO A 416 -27.43 -32.93 34.71
N ALA A 417 -26.20 -33.05 34.21
CA ALA A 417 -25.91 -33.17 32.78
C ALA A 417 -26.14 -34.62 32.29
N GLY A 418 -26.38 -34.81 30.98
CA GLY A 418 -26.37 -36.16 30.40
C GLY A 418 -26.80 -36.29 28.93
N SER A 419 -25.80 -36.54 28.07
CA SER A 419 -25.82 -37.37 26.85
C SER A 419 -26.80 -37.12 25.69
N GLY A 420 -26.21 -36.98 24.49
CA GLY A 420 -26.58 -37.72 23.28
C GLY A 420 -27.71 -37.15 22.40
N TRP A 421 -27.34 -36.48 21.31
CA TRP A 421 -27.24 -37.05 19.95
C TRP A 421 -26.32 -36.16 19.09
#